data_AF-A0A7Y8C4E2-F1
#
_entry.id   AF-A0A7Y8C4E2-F1
#
_cell.length_a   1.000
_cell.length_b   1.000
_cell.length_c   1.000
_cell.angle_alpha   90.00
_cell.angle_beta   90.00
_cell.angle_gamma   90.00
#
_symmetry.space_group_name_H-M   'P 1'
#
loop_
_entity.id
_entity.type
_entity.pdbx_description
1 polymer ?
#
loop_
_entity_poly.entity_id
_entity_poly.type
_entity_poly.pdbx_seq_one_letter_code
_entity_poly.pdbx_strand_id
1 'polypeptide(L)'
;MKSLVDIVHGQNTAEPKSPETLAITTRAQVKLASFAILGASLGATKASQFADGAANLITDKEFLGELESEIGVPEQDETEDEFVARAKKAMFELLKSKLT
;
A
#
# COMPACT_ATOMS: atom_id res chain seq x y z
N MET A 1 -15.52 8.19 8.05
CA MET A 1 -14.65 7.99 6.87
C MET A 1 -14.72 6.53 6.47
N LYS A 2 -14.47 6.18 5.21
CA LYS A 2 -14.33 4.77 4.79
C LYS A 2 -12.97 4.27 5.24
N SER A 3 -12.87 3.02 5.68
CA SER A 3 -11.57 2.43 6.06
C SER A 3 -10.65 2.32 4.85
N LEU A 4 -9.33 2.39 5.05
CA LEU A 4 -8.35 2.12 4.00
C LEU A 4 -8.51 0.71 3.45
N VAL A 5 -8.89 -0.26 4.29
CA VAL A 5 -9.17 -1.64 3.86
C VAL A 5 -10.32 -1.66 2.85
N ASP A 6 -11.40 -0.93 3.14
CA ASP A 6 -12.59 -0.84 2.27
C ASP A 6 -12.30 -0.10 0.97
N ILE A 7 -11.46 0.93 1.01
CA ILE A 7 -11.05 1.71 -0.17
C ILE A 7 -10.20 0.85 -1.11
N VAL A 8 -9.22 0.11 -0.56
CA VAL A 8 -8.29 -0.71 -1.34
C VAL A 8 -8.97 -1.95 -1.91
N HIS A 9 -9.83 -2.61 -1.13
CA HIS A 9 -10.55 -3.82 -1.54
C HIS A 9 -11.95 -3.55 -2.08
N GLY A 10 -12.35 -2.28 -2.19
CA GLY A 10 -13.60 -1.83 -2.79
C GLY A 10 -14.88 -2.41 -2.17
N GLN A 11 -14.91 -2.63 -0.86
CA GLN A 11 -16.11 -3.11 -0.19
C GLN A 11 -17.09 -1.94 0.08
N ASN A 12 -18.00 -1.64 -0.87
CA ASN A 12 -19.21 -0.88 -0.54
C ASN A 12 -20.43 -1.25 -1.42
N THR A 13 -21.59 -1.30 -0.77
CA THR A 13 -22.87 -1.94 -1.15
C THR A 13 -23.82 -1.11 -2.03
N ALA A 14 -23.33 -0.21 -2.88
CA ALA A 14 -24.17 0.44 -3.87
C ALA A 14 -23.33 0.81 -5.10
N GLU A 15 -23.75 0.30 -6.26
CA GLU A 15 -23.15 0.41 -7.60
C GLU A 15 -22.13 -0.69 -8.00
N PRO A 16 -22.31 -1.33 -9.18
CA PRO A 16 -21.40 -2.36 -9.67
C PRO A 16 -20.19 -1.69 -10.35
N LYS A 17 -19.20 -1.27 -9.57
CA LYS A 17 -17.84 -1.03 -10.07
C LYS A 17 -16.87 -1.88 -9.27
N SER A 18 -16.23 -2.80 -9.98
CA SER A 18 -15.37 -3.88 -9.48
C SER A 18 -14.56 -3.52 -8.23
N PRO A 19 -14.87 -4.14 -7.07
CA PRO A 19 -14.14 -3.98 -5.82
C PRO A 19 -12.63 -4.25 -5.92
N GLU A 20 -12.22 -5.04 -6.92
CA GLU A 20 -10.88 -5.59 -7.02
C GLU A 20 -9.88 -4.69 -7.76
N THR A 21 -10.29 -3.56 -8.36
CA THR A 21 -9.40 -2.80 -9.25
C THR A 21 -8.22 -2.15 -8.53
N LEU A 22 -8.44 -1.50 -7.37
CA LEU A 22 -7.37 -0.72 -6.73
C LEU A 22 -6.31 -1.64 -6.12
N ALA A 23 -6.71 -2.67 -5.36
CA ALA A 23 -5.79 -3.68 -4.85
C ALA A 23 -5.00 -4.36 -5.99
N ILE A 24 -5.67 -4.75 -7.09
CA ILE A 24 -4.99 -5.36 -8.24
C ILE A 24 -3.99 -4.39 -8.87
N THR A 25 -4.39 -3.14 -9.12
CA THR A 25 -3.51 -2.13 -9.71
C THR A 25 -2.31 -1.84 -8.82
N THR A 26 -2.52 -1.64 -7.51
CA THR A 26 -1.44 -1.39 -6.55
C THR A 26 -0.47 -2.56 -6.48
N ARG A 27 -0.96 -3.81 -6.43
CA ARG A 27 -0.11 -5.01 -6.47
C ARG A 27 0.71 -5.06 -7.75
N ALA A 28 0.08 -4.85 -8.91
CA ALA A 28 0.76 -4.90 -10.20
C ALA A 28 1.86 -3.82 -10.31
N GLN A 29 1.56 -2.59 -9.89
CA GLN A 29 2.52 -1.48 -9.91
C GLN A 29 3.70 -1.74 -8.98
N VAL A 30 3.45 -2.22 -7.76
CA VAL A 30 4.55 -2.52 -6.83
C VAL A 30 5.38 -3.69 -7.31
N LYS A 31 4.78 -4.74 -7.87
CA LYS A 31 5.55 -5.85 -8.48
C LYS A 31 6.47 -5.33 -9.59
N LEU A 32 5.93 -4.51 -10.48
CA LEU A 32 6.69 -3.96 -11.60
C LEU A 32 7.82 -3.04 -11.12
N ALA A 33 7.53 -2.10 -10.22
CA ALA A 33 8.50 -1.14 -9.73
C ALA A 33 9.63 -1.82 -8.94
N SER A 34 9.29 -2.73 -8.02
CA SER A 34 10.29 -3.45 -7.22
C SER A 34 11.16 -4.37 -8.08
N PHE A 35 10.58 -5.07 -9.07
CA PHE A 35 11.36 -5.87 -10.01
C PHE A 35 12.25 -5.00 -10.90
N ALA A 36 11.78 -3.86 -11.39
CA ALA A 36 12.57 -2.96 -12.23
C ALA A 36 13.79 -2.40 -11.48
N ILE A 37 13.64 -2.11 -10.18
CA ILE A 37 14.72 -1.56 -9.34
C ILE A 37 15.70 -2.66 -8.92
N LEU A 38 15.20 -3.82 -8.49
CA LEU A 38 16.01 -4.85 -7.82
C LEU A 38 16.36 -6.04 -8.72
N GLY A 39 15.83 -6.09 -9.94
CA GLY A 39 15.99 -7.21 -10.88
C GLY A 39 17.45 -7.51 -11.20
N ALA A 40 18.23 -6.47 -11.45
CA ALA A 40 19.66 -6.60 -11.75
C ALA A 40 20.49 -7.00 -10.52
N SER A 41 20.15 -6.51 -9.32
CA SER A 41 20.92 -6.77 -8.10
C SER A 41 20.61 -8.11 -7.46
N LEU A 42 19.36 -8.57 -7.51
CA LEU A 42 18.91 -9.82 -6.89
C LEU A 42 18.84 -10.99 -7.86
N GLY A 43 18.82 -10.72 -9.16
CA GLY A 43 18.50 -11.70 -10.19
C GLY A 43 16.99 -11.97 -10.30
N ALA A 44 16.54 -12.43 -11.46
CA ALA A 44 15.11 -12.51 -11.81
C ALA A 44 14.26 -13.28 -10.77
N THR A 45 14.71 -14.45 -10.31
CA THR A 45 13.94 -15.27 -9.38
C THR A 45 13.75 -14.60 -8.03
N LYS A 46 14.83 -14.07 -7.42
CA LYS A 46 14.76 -13.43 -6.09
C LYS A 46 14.05 -12.08 -6.16
N ALA A 47 14.25 -11.32 -7.24
CA ALA A 47 13.53 -10.08 -7.48
C ALA A 47 12.02 -10.31 -7.63
N SER A 48 11.61 -11.38 -8.33
CA SER A 48 10.19 -11.75 -8.43
C SER A 48 9.60 -12.15 -7.08
N GLN A 49 10.31 -12.96 -6.28
CA GLN A 49 9.86 -13.36 -4.94
C GLN A 49 9.70 -12.15 -4.01
N PHE A 50 10.68 -11.23 -4.03
CA PHE A 50 10.59 -9.98 -3.28
C PHE A 50 9.41 -9.13 -3.75
N ALA A 51 9.25 -8.97 -5.06
CA ALA A 51 8.17 -8.21 -5.67
C ALA A 51 6.78 -8.75 -5.28
N ASP A 52 6.61 -10.07 -5.30
CA ASP A 52 5.40 -10.74 -4.83
C ASP A 52 5.16 -10.52 -3.35
N GLY A 53 6.19 -10.64 -2.51
CA GLY A 53 6.11 -10.39 -1.07
C GLY A 53 5.73 -8.95 -0.76
N ALA A 54 6.40 -7.97 -1.37
CA ALA A 54 6.11 -6.55 -1.18
C ALA A 54 4.69 -6.19 -1.64
N ALA A 55 4.25 -6.70 -2.80
CA ALA A 55 2.91 -6.46 -3.29
C ALA A 55 1.84 -7.10 -2.39
N ASN A 56 2.09 -8.27 -1.82
CA ASN A 56 1.16 -8.89 -0.88
C ASN A 56 1.07 -8.09 0.41
N LEU A 57 2.23 -7.67 0.98
CA LEU A 57 2.30 -6.91 2.23
C LEU A 57 1.52 -5.60 2.17
N ILE A 58 1.71 -4.78 1.13
CA ILE A 58 1.05 -3.45 1.05
C ILE A 58 -0.47 -3.53 0.84
N THR A 59 -0.98 -4.67 0.37
CA THR A 59 -2.42 -4.91 0.19
C THR A 59 -3.00 -5.81 1.25
N ASP A 60 -2.19 -6.22 2.23
CA ASP A 60 -2.68 -7.01 3.34
C ASP A 60 -3.61 -6.18 4.21
N LYS A 61 -4.67 -6.82 4.72
CA LYS A 61 -5.70 -6.10 5.50
C LYS A 61 -5.19 -5.66 6.86
N GLU A 62 -4.32 -6.45 7.49
CA GLU A 62 -3.72 -6.09 8.77
C GLU A 62 -2.76 -4.91 8.57
N PHE A 63 -1.92 -4.99 7.53
CA PHE A 63 -1.03 -3.87 7.16
C PHE A 63 -1.81 -2.58 6.89
N LEU A 64 -2.89 -2.64 6.11
CA LEU A 64 -3.72 -1.47 5.82
C LEU A 64 -4.44 -0.93 7.06
N GLY A 65 -4.87 -1.80 7.97
CA GLY A 65 -5.47 -1.39 9.25
C GLY A 65 -4.47 -0.71 10.18
N GLU A 66 -3.26 -1.25 10.30
CA GLU A 66 -2.15 -0.62 11.04
C GLU A 66 -1.78 0.73 10.42
N LEU A 67 -1.65 0.79 9.09
CA LEU A 67 -1.36 2.02 8.38
C LEU A 67 -2.46 3.08 8.59
N GLU A 68 -3.73 2.70 8.55
CA GLU A 68 -4.85 3.60 8.85
C GLU A 68 -4.74 4.16 10.27
N SER A 69 -4.40 3.31 11.25
CA SER A 69 -4.22 3.73 12.63
C SER A 69 -3.05 4.69 12.82
N GLU A 70 -1.92 4.47 12.12
CA GLU A 70 -0.73 5.33 12.18
C GLU A 70 -0.94 6.68 11.47
N ILE A 71 -1.69 6.69 10.36
CA ILE A 71 -2.03 7.93 9.65
C ILE A 71 -3.10 8.71 10.42
N GLY A 72 -4.12 8.05 10.95
CA GLY A 72 -5.23 8.73 11.64
C GLY A 72 -5.94 9.75 10.76
N VAL A 73 -6.46 10.81 11.38
CA VAL A 73 -7.20 11.88 10.70
C VAL A 73 -6.27 13.07 10.34
N PRO A 74 -6.63 13.90 9.36
CA PRO A 74 -5.91 15.15 9.11
C PRO A 74 -5.92 16.06 10.34
N GLU A 75 -4.82 16.76 10.58
CA GLU A 75 -4.75 17.75 11.66
C GLU A 75 -5.49 19.05 11.27
N GLN A 76 -5.88 19.87 12.26
CA GLN A 76 -6.83 20.97 12.06
C GLN A 76 -6.35 22.05 11.06
N ASP A 77 -5.03 22.24 10.94
CA ASP A 77 -4.38 23.21 10.05
C ASP A 77 -3.47 22.53 9.01
N GLU A 78 -3.62 21.21 8.81
CA GLU A 78 -2.82 20.43 7.87
C GLU A 78 -3.36 20.56 6.45
N THR A 79 -2.49 20.93 5.51
CA THR A 79 -2.83 20.93 4.09
C THR A 79 -2.87 19.51 3.53
N GLU A 80 -3.54 19.32 2.39
CA GLU A 80 -3.57 18.01 1.72
C GLU A 80 -2.16 17.47 1.43
N ASP A 81 -1.24 18.33 0.99
CA ASP A 81 0.14 17.94 0.69
C ASP A 81 0.90 17.49 1.95
N GLU A 82 0.68 18.16 3.09
CA GLU A 82 1.28 17.78 4.37
C GLU A 82 0.71 16.45 4.88
N PHE A 83 -0.61 16.27 4.77
CA PHE A 83 -1.28 15.01 5.09
C PHE A 83 -0.73 13.86 4.25
N VAL A 84 -0.60 14.06 2.94
CA VAL A 84 -0.05 13.04 2.02
C VAL A 84 1.42 12.76 2.33
N ALA A 85 2.22 13.78 2.67
CA ALA A 85 3.62 13.59 3.05
C ALA A 85 3.75 12.78 4.34
N ARG A 86 2.91 13.07 5.35
CA ARG A 86 2.85 12.31 6.60
C ARG A 86 2.39 10.89 6.39
N ALA A 87 1.37 10.67 5.55
CA ALA A 87 0.89 9.34 5.19
C ALA A 87 1.97 8.50 4.50
N LYS A 88 2.73 9.09 3.57
CA LYS A 88 3.88 8.44 2.92
C LYS A 88 4.97 8.07 3.93
N LYS A 89 5.27 8.96 4.87
CA LYS A 89 6.25 8.72 5.93
C LYS A 89 5.81 7.58 6.84
N ALA A 90 4.56 7.56 7.28
CA ALA A 90 4.00 6.49 8.09
C ALA A 90 4.08 5.13 7.37
N MET A 91 3.69 5.09 6.08
CA MET A 91 3.81 3.89 5.26
C MET A 91 5.25 3.40 5.14
N PHE A 92 6.21 4.31 4.95
CA PHE A 92 7.63 3.95 4.85
C PHE A 92 8.19 3.37 6.16
N GLU A 93 7.89 3.98 7.30
CA GLU A 93 8.33 3.47 8.60
C GLU A 93 7.68 2.13 8.94
N LEU A 94 6.39 1.96 8.62
CA LEU A 94 5.70 0.68 8.81
C LEU A 94 6.30 -0.42 7.93
N LEU A 95 6.59 -0.12 6.66
CA LEU A 95 7.27 -1.06 5.76
C LEU A 95 8.65 -1.46 6.29
N LYS A 96 9.44 -0.50 6.79
CA LYS A 96 10.73 -0.82 7.42
C LYS A 96 10.54 -1.77 8.59
N SER A 97 9.60 -1.50 9.49
CA SER A 97 9.32 -2.36 10.65
C SER A 97 8.90 -3.79 10.28
N LYS A 98 8.29 -4.00 9.12
CA LYS A 98 7.84 -5.34 8.68
C LYS A 98 8.89 -6.08 7.84
N LEU A 99 9.93 -5.39 7.37
CA LEU A 99 10.98 -5.93 6.48
C LEU A 99 12.35 -6.10 7.17
N THR A 100 12.49 -5.65 8.41
CA THR A 100 13.64 -5.90 9.30
C THR A 100 13.35 -7.03 10.27
#